data_AF-A0A914KVI1-F1
#
_entry.id   AF-A0A914KVI1-F1
#
_cell.length_a   1.000
_cell.length_b   1.000
_cell.length_c   1.000
_cell.angle_alpha   90.00
_cell.angle_beta   90.00
_cell.angle_gamma   90.00
#
_symmetry.space_group_name_H-M   'P 1'
#
loop_
_entity.id
_entity.type
_entity.pdbx_description
1 polymer ?
#
loop_
_entity_poly.entity_id
_entity_poly.type
_entity_poly.pdbx_seq_one_letter_code
_entity_poly.pdbx_strand_id
1 'polypeptide(L)'
;MALRRYAGCTPSSFIDQPNSNKYYNPVEQLQSLDDPWPKSFFNKNITICADVKSPNIVYKIDGGDITKCKKGQKAVAVGNYRNGQNETGWGILEIETFADFSEEIQSYAAGLAEGLLTKNQIYLHYLNTASQICNNASEGYCDQLHNYIKTNLKWIKSKVNLLAKNDIYWRHVELTFTQLTGINDGWRYI
;
A
#
# COMPACT_ATOMS: atom_id res chain seq x y z
N MET A 1 -23.53 18.00 -23.07
CA MET A 1 -23.90 16.78 -22.32
C MET A 1 -22.89 16.63 -21.19
N ALA A 2 -23.28 17.00 -19.97
CA ALA A 2 -22.37 17.18 -18.84
C ALA A 2 -22.04 15.83 -18.18
N LEU A 3 -20.74 15.49 -18.12
CA LEU A 3 -20.24 14.35 -17.34
C LEU A 3 -20.34 14.72 -15.85
N ARG A 4 -21.30 14.13 -15.14
CA ARG A 4 -21.36 14.19 -13.68
C ARG A 4 -20.10 13.50 -13.14
N ARG A 5 -19.30 14.25 -12.38
CA ARG A 5 -18.25 13.69 -11.53
C ARG A 5 -18.92 12.72 -10.56
N TYR A 6 -18.74 11.42 -10.77
CA TYR A 6 -19.05 10.44 -9.74
C TYR A 6 -18.08 10.70 -8.59
N ALA A 7 -18.63 11.02 -7.42
CA ALA A 7 -17.91 11.05 -6.16
C ALA A 7 -17.42 9.63 -5.90
N GLY A 8 -16.25 9.30 -6.44
CA GLY A 8 -15.58 8.04 -6.20
C GLY A 8 -15.35 7.88 -4.69
N CYS A 9 -15.45 6.63 -4.23
CA CYS A 9 -14.97 6.23 -2.92
C CYS A 9 -13.55 6.75 -2.74
N THR A 10 -13.37 7.87 -2.04
CA THR A 10 -12.08 8.23 -1.46
C THR A 10 -11.90 7.31 -0.25
N PRO A 11 -10.91 6.39 -0.24
CA PRO A 11 -10.62 5.57 0.94
C PRO A 11 -9.88 6.44 1.97
N SER A 12 -10.62 7.33 2.62
CA SER A 12 -10.07 8.40 3.46
C SER A 12 -10.60 8.30 4.90
N SER A 13 -10.86 7.09 5.41
CA SER A 13 -11.43 6.98 6.77
C SER A 13 -10.81 5.97 7.71
N PHE A 14 -9.83 5.19 7.24
CA PHE A 14 -8.79 4.61 8.10
C PHE A 14 -7.48 5.38 8.04
N ILE A 15 -7.16 5.87 6.84
CA ILE A 15 -5.88 6.49 6.46
C ILE A 15 -5.89 8.02 6.64
N ASP A 16 -7.05 8.63 6.93
CA ASP A 16 -7.10 10.03 7.38
C ASP A 16 -7.00 10.08 8.90
N GLN A 17 -5.82 10.41 9.43
CA GLN A 17 -5.66 10.83 10.81
C GLN A 17 -5.28 12.33 10.88
N PRO A 18 -5.63 13.05 11.96
CA PRO A 18 -4.90 14.23 12.43
C PRO A 18 -3.50 13.90 12.98
N ASN A 19 -3.19 12.61 13.19
CA ASN A 19 -1.89 12.10 13.64
C ASN A 19 -1.09 11.38 12.53
N SER A 20 -1.50 11.48 11.26
CA SER A 20 -0.67 11.10 10.10
C SER A 20 0.47 12.11 9.90
N ASN A 21 0.36 13.28 10.53
CA ASN A 21 1.36 14.34 10.57
C ASN A 21 2.65 13.97 11.30
N LYS A 22 2.77 12.77 11.87
CA LYS A 22 4.08 12.32 12.31
C LYS A 22 4.92 11.74 11.16
N TYR A 23 4.31 11.22 10.09
CA TYR A 23 5.10 10.49 9.08
C TYR A 23 4.87 10.77 7.60
N TYR A 24 3.70 11.11 7.06
CA TYR A 24 3.60 11.29 5.60
C TYR A 24 2.53 12.28 5.16
N ASN A 25 2.89 13.13 4.18
CA ASN A 25 2.01 14.10 3.53
C ASN A 25 1.18 13.44 2.42
N PRO A 26 -0.10 13.81 2.24
CA PRO A 26 -0.93 13.30 1.15
C PRO A 26 -0.42 13.78 -0.21
N VAL A 27 -0.22 12.86 -1.16
CA VAL A 27 0.12 13.20 -2.55
C VAL A 27 -1.16 13.44 -3.37
N GLU A 28 -1.21 14.59 -4.03
CA GLU A 28 -2.24 15.08 -4.94
C GLU A 28 -2.19 14.40 -6.32
N GLN A 29 -3.39 14.12 -6.84
CA GLN A 29 -3.80 13.91 -8.25
C GLN A 29 -3.26 12.70 -9.03
N LEU A 30 -4.19 11.76 -9.31
CA LEU A 30 -4.07 10.70 -10.31
C LEU A 30 -4.11 11.32 -11.72
N GLN A 31 -2.98 11.40 -12.41
CA GLN A 31 -2.96 11.63 -13.86
C GLN A 31 -3.35 10.34 -14.60
N SER A 32 -3.99 10.51 -15.76
CA SER A 32 -4.50 9.42 -16.61
C SER A 32 -3.40 8.41 -16.94
N LEU A 33 -3.67 7.14 -16.64
CA LEU A 33 -2.83 6.01 -17.05
C LEU A 33 -3.01 5.78 -18.56
N ASP A 34 -2.47 6.69 -19.38
CA ASP A 34 -2.17 6.41 -20.78
C ASP A 34 -0.85 5.62 -20.86
N ASP A 35 -0.80 4.45 -20.20
CA ASP A 35 0.32 3.52 -20.37
C ASP A 35 -0.19 2.30 -21.15
N PRO A 36 0.10 2.21 -22.47
CA PRO A 36 -0.22 1.03 -23.23
C PRO A 36 0.51 -0.15 -22.60
N TRP A 37 -0.22 -1.25 -22.36
CA TRP A 37 0.28 -2.56 -21.94
C TRP A 37 1.79 -2.70 -22.11
N PRO A 38 2.60 -2.85 -21.03
CA PRO A 38 4.04 -2.96 -21.18
C PRO A 38 4.34 -4.12 -22.12
N LYS A 39 4.83 -3.80 -23.32
CA LYS A 39 5.07 -4.74 -24.41
C LYS A 39 6.22 -5.71 -24.13
N SER A 40 6.88 -5.60 -22.97
CA SER A 40 7.93 -6.51 -22.56
C SER A 40 7.91 -6.82 -21.08
N PHE A 41 8.33 -8.05 -20.81
CA PHE A 41 8.66 -8.61 -19.51
C PHE A 41 9.69 -7.73 -18.81
N PHE A 42 9.40 -7.28 -17.59
CA PHE A 42 10.36 -6.53 -16.79
C PHE A 42 10.44 -7.16 -15.41
N ASN A 43 11.63 -7.63 -15.06
CA ASN A 43 12.00 -7.83 -13.67
C ASN A 43 12.20 -6.44 -13.08
N LYS A 44 11.39 -6.08 -12.08
CA LYS A 44 11.53 -4.83 -11.34
C LYS A 44 12.03 -5.17 -9.95
N ASN A 45 13.13 -4.55 -9.57
CA ASN A 45 13.69 -4.71 -8.23
C ASN A 45 13.77 -3.34 -7.60
N ILE A 46 13.44 -3.25 -6.31
CA ILE A 46 13.56 -2.03 -5.53
C ILE A 46 14.10 -2.35 -4.15
N THR A 47 14.71 -1.34 -3.54
CA THR A 47 15.15 -1.36 -2.15
C THR A 47 14.49 -0.21 -1.43
N ILE A 48 13.90 -0.47 -0.27
CA ILE A 48 13.37 0.54 0.64
C ILE A 48 14.39 0.72 1.76
N CYS A 49 14.95 1.92 1.87
CA CYS A 49 15.88 2.29 2.94
C CYS A 49 15.18 3.19 3.97
N ALA A 50 15.59 3.14 5.23
CA ALA A 50 15.14 4.09 6.26
C ALA A 50 16.34 4.75 6.94
N ASP A 51 16.13 5.97 7.43
CA ASP A 51 17.13 6.68 8.24
C ASP A 51 17.26 6.04 9.63
N VAL A 52 18.49 5.77 10.08
CA VAL A 52 18.74 5.14 11.39
C VAL A 52 18.29 6.04 12.56
N LYS A 53 18.40 7.36 12.41
CA LYS A 53 17.98 8.34 13.43
C LYS A 53 16.50 8.70 13.34
N SER A 54 15.92 8.62 12.14
CA SER A 54 14.51 8.89 11.87
C SER A 54 13.87 7.73 11.10
N PRO A 55 13.68 6.56 11.74
CA PRO A 55 13.34 5.29 11.06
C PRO A 55 12.02 5.28 10.29
N ASN A 56 11.18 6.25 10.57
CA ASN A 56 9.87 6.35 9.97
C ASN A 56 9.89 7.13 8.65
N ILE A 57 11.03 7.71 8.26
CA ILE A 57 11.24 8.30 6.93
C ILE A 57 11.91 7.23 6.07
N VAL A 58 11.21 6.77 5.03
CA VAL A 58 11.67 5.74 4.11
C VAL A 58 11.95 6.32 2.73
N TYR A 59 12.86 5.69 2.01
CA TYR A 59 13.34 6.12 0.70
C TYR A 59 13.31 4.93 -0.26
N LYS A 60 12.70 5.14 -1.43
CA LYS A 60 12.75 4.19 -2.54
C LYS A 60 14.08 4.34 -3.28
N ILE A 61 14.73 3.23 -3.55
CA ILE A 61 15.87 3.11 -4.46
C ILE A 61 15.55 2.08 -5.53
N ASP A 62 15.76 2.43 -6.80
CA ASP A 62 15.62 1.48 -7.90
C ASP A 62 16.79 0.50 -7.94
N GLY A 63 16.47 -0.78 -8.14
CA GLY A 63 17.37 -1.92 -8.01
C GLY A 63 17.30 -2.58 -6.62
N GLY A 64 17.68 -3.87 -6.56
CA GLY A 64 17.68 -4.67 -5.33
C GLY A 64 19.00 -4.62 -4.54
N ASP A 65 19.83 -3.62 -4.78
CA ASP A 65 21.15 -3.51 -4.15
C ASP A 65 21.08 -2.68 -2.88
N ILE A 66 21.12 -3.37 -1.74
CA ILE A 66 21.06 -2.78 -0.39
C ILE A 66 22.21 -1.83 -0.09
N THR A 67 23.34 -1.94 -0.79
CA THR A 67 24.52 -1.08 -0.56
C THR A 67 24.29 0.35 -1.04
N LYS A 68 23.23 0.59 -1.84
CA LYS A 68 22.87 1.90 -2.36
C LYS A 68 22.17 2.80 -1.33
N CYS A 69 21.78 2.27 -0.16
CA CYS A 69 21.29 3.12 0.93
C CYS A 69 22.36 4.16 1.32
N LYS A 70 21.97 5.43 1.46
CA LYS A 70 22.92 6.51 1.74
C LYS A 70 23.54 6.37 3.13
N LYS A 71 24.68 7.03 3.38
CA LYS A 71 25.31 7.05 4.70
C LYS A 71 24.31 7.54 5.77
N GLY A 72 24.11 6.75 6.82
CA GLY A 72 23.11 7.00 7.86
C GLY A 72 21.75 6.35 7.61
N GLN A 73 21.59 5.62 6.50
CA GLN A 73 20.43 4.81 6.18
C GLN A 73 20.79 3.32 6.16
N LYS A 74 19.79 2.47 6.38
CA LYS A 74 19.90 1.03 6.20
C LYS A 74 18.70 0.50 5.41
N ALA A 75 18.88 -0.63 4.73
CA ALA A 75 17.79 -1.28 4.02
C ALA A 75 16.78 -1.84 5.04
N VAL A 76 15.50 -1.59 4.80
CA VAL A 76 14.38 -2.13 5.57
C VAL A 76 13.73 -3.28 4.82
N ALA A 77 13.55 -3.13 3.51
CA ALA A 77 12.96 -4.14 2.65
C ALA A 77 13.58 -4.12 1.26
N VAL A 78 13.66 -5.28 0.62
CA VAL A 78 13.95 -5.44 -0.81
C VAL A 78 12.78 -6.15 -1.44
N GLY A 79 12.36 -5.67 -2.59
CA GLY A 79 11.30 -6.28 -3.38
C GLY A 79 11.78 -6.61 -4.78
N ASN A 80 11.35 -7.77 -5.29
CA ASN A 80 11.51 -8.19 -6.67
C ASN A 80 10.15 -8.63 -7.21
N TYR A 81 9.80 -8.10 -8.38
CA TYR A 81 8.61 -8.52 -9.09
C TYR A 81 8.94 -8.90 -10.52
N ARG A 82 8.61 -10.16 -10.87
CA ARG A 82 8.64 -10.68 -12.22
C ARG A 82 7.21 -10.87 -12.71
N ASN A 83 6.83 -10.11 -13.73
CA ASN A 83 5.57 -10.35 -14.43
C ASN A 83 5.73 -11.49 -15.46
N GLY A 84 5.52 -12.73 -15.02
CA GLY A 84 5.51 -13.91 -15.87
C GLY A 84 4.12 -14.28 -16.42
N GLN A 85 3.11 -13.42 -16.30
CA GLN A 85 1.72 -13.78 -16.59
C GLN A 85 1.51 -14.33 -18.01
N ASN A 86 2.18 -13.75 -19.01
CA ASN A 86 2.07 -14.22 -20.39
C ASN A 86 2.80 -15.56 -20.66
N GLU A 87 3.83 -15.89 -19.87
CA GLU A 87 4.64 -17.11 -20.04
C GLU A 87 4.08 -18.28 -19.23
N THR A 88 3.71 -18.02 -17.98
CA THR A 88 3.36 -19.05 -16.99
C THR A 88 1.96 -18.91 -16.43
N GLY A 89 1.28 -17.78 -16.68
CA GLY A 89 0.04 -17.40 -15.99
C GLY A 89 0.25 -16.71 -14.65
N TRP A 90 1.49 -16.57 -14.16
CA TRP A 90 1.78 -16.08 -12.82
C TRP A 90 2.64 -14.81 -12.81
N GLY A 91 2.29 -13.86 -11.94
CA GLY A 91 3.22 -12.85 -11.45
C GLY A 91 3.91 -13.36 -10.20
N ILE A 92 5.24 -13.26 -10.13
CA ILE A 92 6.04 -13.70 -8.98
C ILE A 92 6.52 -12.46 -8.25
N LEU A 93 6.11 -12.30 -6.99
CA LEU A 93 6.52 -11.23 -6.10
C LEU A 93 7.30 -11.84 -4.94
N GLU A 94 8.49 -11.30 -4.70
CA GLU A 94 9.36 -11.66 -3.58
C GLU A 94 9.67 -10.39 -2.80
N ILE A 95 9.44 -10.42 -1.49
CA ILE A 95 9.74 -9.31 -0.58
C ILE A 95 10.46 -9.88 0.63
N GLU A 96 11.60 -9.28 0.94
CA GLU A 96 12.40 -9.61 2.11
C GLU A 96 12.53 -8.36 2.98
N THR A 97 12.34 -8.51 4.29
CA THR A 97 12.54 -7.45 5.28
C THR A 97 13.72 -7.73 6.18
N PHE A 98 14.35 -6.68 6.70
CA PHE A 98 15.53 -6.79 7.57
C PHE A 98 15.21 -6.38 9.01
N ALA A 99 15.72 -7.17 9.95
CA ALA A 99 15.43 -7.05 11.39
C ALA A 99 16.06 -5.82 12.09
N ASP A 100 16.79 -4.98 11.36
CA ASP A 100 17.45 -3.77 11.89
C ASP A 100 16.46 -2.68 12.33
N PHE A 101 15.18 -2.82 11.97
CA PHE A 101 14.12 -1.85 12.25
C PHE A 101 12.94 -2.50 12.97
N SER A 102 12.07 -1.68 13.56
CA SER A 102 10.87 -2.17 14.24
C SER A 102 9.93 -2.90 13.26
N GLU A 103 9.11 -3.81 13.79
CA GLU A 103 8.18 -4.62 13.00
C GLU A 103 7.20 -3.76 12.19
N GLU A 104 6.80 -2.60 12.72
CA GLU A 104 5.91 -1.65 12.04
C GLU A 104 6.58 -1.07 10.80
N ILE A 105 7.86 -0.69 10.90
CA ILE A 105 8.63 -0.13 9.78
C ILE A 105 8.89 -1.21 8.74
N GLN A 106 9.21 -2.43 9.17
CA GLN A 106 9.33 -3.58 8.27
C GLN A 106 8.01 -3.87 7.54
N SER A 107 6.90 -3.93 8.27
CA SER A 107 5.58 -4.19 7.70
C SER A 107 5.17 -3.10 6.70
N TYR A 108 5.37 -1.83 7.06
CA TYR A 108 5.10 -0.70 6.16
C TYR A 108 5.97 -0.76 4.91
N ALA A 109 7.29 -0.97 5.06
CA ALA A 109 8.22 -1.03 3.94
C ALA A 109 7.95 -2.21 3.01
N ALA A 110 7.55 -3.36 3.55
CA ALA A 110 7.11 -4.51 2.76
C ALA A 110 5.89 -4.14 1.90
N GLY A 111 4.86 -3.55 2.51
CA GLY A 111 3.67 -3.11 1.78
C GLY A 111 3.98 -2.04 0.75
N LEU A 112 4.82 -1.07 1.10
CA LEU A 112 5.27 -0.02 0.19
C LEU A 112 5.98 -0.62 -1.03
N ALA A 113 6.87 -1.60 -0.81
CA ALA A 113 7.57 -2.27 -1.89
C ALA A 113 6.60 -3.02 -2.82
N GLU A 114 5.64 -3.75 -2.26
CA GLU A 114 4.59 -4.43 -3.01
C GLU A 114 3.78 -3.47 -3.89
N GLY A 115 3.26 -2.39 -3.29
CA GLY A 115 2.44 -1.40 -3.98
C GLY A 115 3.17 -0.71 -5.12
N LEU A 116 4.46 -0.41 -4.93
CA LEU A 116 5.33 0.19 -5.96
C LEU A 116 5.59 -0.78 -7.14
N LEU A 117 5.84 -2.05 -6.84
CA LEU A 117 6.21 -3.05 -7.84
C LEU A 117 5.01 -3.53 -8.66
N THR A 118 3.84 -3.65 -8.03
CA THR A 118 2.65 -4.31 -8.59
C THR A 118 1.52 -3.36 -8.94
N LYS A 119 1.79 -2.05 -9.01
CA LYS A 119 0.80 -0.99 -9.25
C LYS A 119 -0.18 -1.27 -10.39
N ASN A 120 0.34 -1.73 -11.54
CA ASN A 120 -0.49 -2.04 -12.71
C ASN A 120 -1.39 -3.25 -12.47
N GLN A 121 -0.87 -4.27 -11.79
CA GLN A 121 -1.59 -5.50 -11.48
C GLN A 121 -2.67 -5.26 -10.44
N ILE A 122 -2.40 -4.46 -9.42
CA ILE A 122 -3.42 -4.00 -8.46
C ILE A 122 -4.55 -3.28 -9.20
N TYR A 123 -4.21 -2.34 -10.09
CA TYR A 123 -5.21 -1.60 -10.87
C TYR A 123 -6.06 -2.51 -11.77
N LEU A 124 -5.42 -3.40 -12.55
CA LEU A 124 -6.13 -4.34 -13.41
C LEU A 124 -6.99 -5.32 -12.61
N HIS A 125 -6.49 -5.81 -11.47
CA HIS A 125 -7.26 -6.70 -10.59
C HIS A 125 -8.49 -5.98 -10.04
N TYR A 126 -8.34 -4.74 -9.57
CA TYR A 126 -9.46 -3.92 -9.12
C TYR A 126 -10.52 -3.73 -10.22
N LEU A 127 -10.11 -3.40 -11.45
CA LEU A 127 -11.02 -3.27 -12.58
C LEU A 127 -11.82 -4.56 -12.82
N ASN A 128 -11.15 -5.71 -12.75
CA ASN A 128 -11.74 -7.01 -13.07
C ASN A 128 -12.66 -7.55 -11.96
N THR A 129 -12.38 -7.26 -10.69
CA THR A 129 -13.07 -7.90 -9.56
C THR A 129 -13.98 -6.97 -8.77
N ALA A 130 -13.54 -5.72 -8.54
CA ALA A 130 -14.15 -4.86 -7.52
C ALA A 130 -14.76 -3.57 -8.08
N SER A 131 -14.38 -3.14 -9.29
CA SER A 131 -14.82 -1.86 -9.85
C SER A 131 -16.34 -1.74 -10.03
N GLN A 132 -17.04 -2.87 -10.16
CA GLN A 132 -18.47 -2.92 -10.41
C GLN A 132 -19.31 -3.23 -9.15
N ILE A 133 -18.69 -3.44 -7.97
CA ILE A 133 -19.41 -3.88 -6.75
C ILE A 133 -20.56 -2.93 -6.39
N CYS A 134 -20.40 -1.64 -6.64
CA CYS A 134 -21.42 -0.63 -6.36
C CYS A 134 -22.24 -0.20 -7.57
N ASN A 135 -21.99 -0.79 -8.74
CA ASN A 135 -22.73 -0.46 -9.96
C ASN A 135 -24.00 -1.31 -10.01
N ASN A 136 -25.15 -0.67 -10.18
CA ASN A 136 -26.48 -1.30 -10.14
C ASN A 136 -26.80 -2.03 -8.83
N ALA A 137 -26.12 -1.68 -7.73
CA ALA A 137 -26.48 -2.17 -6.41
C ALA A 137 -27.86 -1.65 -5.99
N SER A 138 -28.56 -2.40 -5.13
CA SER A 138 -29.83 -1.95 -4.56
C SER A 138 -29.65 -0.60 -3.85
N GLU A 139 -30.68 0.24 -3.92
CA GLU A 139 -30.65 1.56 -3.29
C GLU A 139 -30.21 1.47 -1.81
N GLY A 140 -29.24 2.30 -1.42
CA GLY A 140 -28.69 2.34 -0.07
C GLY A 140 -27.70 1.22 0.30
N TYR A 141 -27.50 0.18 -0.54
CA TYR A 141 -26.55 -0.91 -0.22
C TYR A 141 -25.12 -0.40 -0.04
N CYS A 142 -24.61 0.39 -0.98
CA CYS A 142 -23.24 0.89 -0.91
C CYS A 142 -23.02 1.89 0.22
N ASP A 143 -24.04 2.67 0.57
CA ASP A 143 -23.97 3.56 1.72
C ASP A 143 -23.89 2.77 3.03
N GLN A 144 -24.71 1.72 3.16
CA GLN A 144 -24.67 0.83 4.32
C GLN A 144 -23.34 0.09 4.42
N LEU A 145 -22.85 -0.48 3.30
CA LEU A 145 -21.56 -1.17 3.24
C LEU A 145 -20.41 -0.23 3.60
N HIS A 146 -20.37 0.96 3.02
CA HIS A 146 -19.36 1.96 3.33
C HIS A 146 -19.40 2.38 4.81
N ASN A 147 -20.59 2.61 5.36
CA ASN A 147 -20.76 2.93 6.78
C ASN A 147 -20.32 1.79 7.69
N TYR A 148 -20.65 0.54 7.34
CA TYR A 148 -20.23 -0.64 8.09
C TYR A 148 -18.71 -0.76 8.10
N ILE A 149 -18.08 -0.73 6.92
CA ILE A 149 -16.62 -0.77 6.79
C ILE A 149 -16.03 0.35 7.64
N LYS A 150 -16.35 1.63 7.38
CA LYS A 150 -15.84 2.78 8.13
C LYS A 150 -15.99 2.66 9.65
N THR A 151 -17.11 2.13 10.13
CA THR A 151 -17.35 1.93 11.57
C THR A 151 -16.46 0.81 12.13
N ASN A 152 -16.38 -0.32 11.44
CA ASN A 152 -15.49 -1.43 11.82
C ASN A 152 -14.03 -0.99 11.82
N LEU A 153 -13.62 -0.22 10.81
CA LEU A 153 -12.30 0.36 10.71
C LEU A 153 -11.98 1.23 11.95
N LYS A 154 -12.85 2.18 12.30
CA LYS A 154 -12.69 2.98 13.52
C LYS A 154 -12.63 2.14 14.79
N TRP A 155 -13.42 1.07 14.89
CA TRP A 155 -13.41 0.17 16.04
C TRP A 155 -12.06 -0.56 16.16
N ILE A 156 -11.59 -1.19 15.08
CA ILE A 156 -10.26 -1.83 15.03
C ILE A 156 -9.17 -0.85 15.45
N LYS A 157 -9.19 0.39 14.93
CA LYS A 157 -8.23 1.43 15.32
C LYS A 157 -8.18 1.65 16.82
N SER A 158 -9.36 1.78 17.44
CA SER A 158 -9.45 2.04 18.88
C SER A 158 -8.91 0.86 19.69
N LYS A 159 -9.17 -0.38 19.24
CA LYS A 159 -8.64 -1.59 19.88
C LYS A 159 -7.13 -1.72 19.74
N VAL A 160 -6.57 -1.50 18.55
CA VAL A 160 -5.12 -1.49 18.32
C VAL A 160 -4.43 -0.48 19.24
N ASN A 161 -4.92 0.76 19.28
CA ASN A 161 -4.33 1.81 20.12
C ASN A 161 -4.31 1.47 21.62
N LEU A 162 -5.31 0.72 22.09
CA LEU A 162 -5.46 0.34 23.49
C LEU A 162 -4.69 -0.94 23.85
N LEU A 163 -4.61 -1.90 22.92
CA LEU A 163 -4.25 -3.28 23.24
C LEU A 163 -2.94 -3.76 22.58
N ALA A 164 -2.53 -3.20 21.43
CA ALA A 164 -1.43 -3.77 20.63
C ALA A 164 -0.08 -3.83 21.35
N LYS A 165 0.16 -2.97 22.36
CA LYS A 165 1.39 -2.99 23.16
C LYS A 165 1.53 -4.21 24.06
N ASN A 166 0.41 -4.78 24.50
CA ASN A 166 0.38 -5.83 25.53
C ASN A 166 -0.31 -7.13 25.06
N ASP A 167 -0.94 -7.11 23.89
CA ASP A 167 -1.71 -8.22 23.35
C ASP A 167 -1.17 -8.60 21.96
N ILE A 168 -0.66 -9.83 21.85
CA ILE A 168 -0.01 -10.35 20.63
C ILE A 168 -0.99 -10.39 19.45
N TYR A 169 -2.27 -10.65 19.69
CA TYR A 169 -3.27 -10.65 18.62
C TYR A 169 -3.44 -9.24 18.07
N TRP A 170 -3.67 -8.24 18.94
CA TRP A 170 -3.83 -6.86 18.50
C TRP A 170 -2.54 -6.27 17.92
N ARG A 171 -1.38 -6.78 18.32
CA ARG A 171 -0.09 -6.49 17.68
C ARG A 171 -0.06 -6.95 16.23
N HIS A 172 -0.44 -8.19 15.93
CA HIS A 172 -0.47 -8.67 14.54
C HIS A 172 -1.51 -7.95 13.68
N VAL A 173 -2.66 -7.57 14.28
CA VAL A 173 -3.65 -6.72 13.60
C VAL A 173 -3.03 -5.38 13.21
N GLU A 174 -2.30 -4.72 14.11
CA GLU A 174 -1.58 -3.48 13.82
C GLU A 174 -0.60 -3.63 12.66
N LEU A 175 0.24 -4.66 12.67
CA LEU A 175 1.23 -4.92 11.62
C LEU A 175 0.56 -5.17 10.26
N THR A 176 -0.53 -5.94 10.24
CA THR A 176 -1.29 -6.23 9.01
C THR A 176 -1.85 -4.96 8.38
N PHE A 177 -2.49 -4.09 9.18
CA PHE A 177 -3.00 -2.82 8.68
C PHE A 177 -1.88 -1.83 8.31
N THR A 178 -0.72 -1.95 8.95
CA THR A 178 0.48 -1.15 8.61
C THR A 178 1.02 -1.53 7.24
N GLN A 179 1.11 -2.83 6.93
CA GLN A 179 1.46 -3.31 5.59
C GLN A 179 0.43 -2.87 4.53
N LEU A 180 -0.87 -3.01 4.82
CA LEU A 180 -1.93 -2.54 3.91
C LEU A 180 -1.84 -1.04 3.62
N THR A 181 -1.47 -0.24 4.63
CA THR A 181 -1.23 1.20 4.44
C THR A 181 -0.04 1.43 3.50
N GLY A 182 1.05 0.68 3.68
CA GLY A 182 2.19 0.70 2.75
C GLY A 182 1.80 0.37 1.31
N ILE A 183 0.99 -0.67 1.09
CA ILE A 183 0.50 -1.04 -0.26
C ILE A 183 -0.27 0.11 -0.90
N ASN A 184 -1.20 0.72 -0.15
CA ASN A 184 -1.99 1.84 -0.64
C ASN A 184 -1.12 3.06 -0.99
N ASP A 185 -0.15 3.39 -0.14
CA ASP A 185 0.78 4.51 -0.39
C ASP A 185 1.68 4.23 -1.61
N GLY A 186 2.20 3.01 -1.74
CA GLY A 186 3.00 2.58 -2.88
C GLY A 186 2.23 2.59 -4.19
N TRP A 187 0.97 2.15 -4.18
CA TRP A 187 0.10 2.21 -5.35
C TRP A 187 -0.19 3.67 -5.78
N ARG A 188 -0.36 4.58 -4.81
CA ARG A 188 -0.60 6.01 -5.07
C ARG A 188 0.64 6.79 -5.49
N TYR A 189 1.84 6.26 -5.25
CA TYR A 189 3.11 6.90 -5.59
C TYR A 189 3.23 7.14 -7.10
N ILE A 190 3.49 8.39 -7.51
CA ILE A 190 3.68 8.85 -8.91
C ILE A 190 5.12 9.30 -9.08
#